data_AF-A0AAV5SQT7-F1
#
_entry.id   AF-A0AAV5SQT7-F1
#
_cell.length_a   1.000
_cell.length_b   1.000
_cell.length_c   1.000
_cell.angle_alpha   90.00
_cell.angle_beta   90.00
_cell.angle_gamma   90.00
#
_symmetry.space_group_name_H-M   'P 1'
#
loop_
_entity.id
_entity.type
_entity.pdbx_description
1 polymer ?
#
loop_
_entity_poly.entity_id
_entity_poly.type
_entity_poly.pdbx_seq_one_letter_code
_entity_poly.pdbx_strand_id
1 'polypeptide(L)'
;TARNMVSFYTLVEDSHIAYGLLTNTLLIFAIVKYTRASLGTYKQLQLIFGLYDLFLVTLHAILKPRVMVVETTIFGVAADYWNDRYITTFYCSCNTVPFVLMIIDFLYRYWCIAHPHLISLFTVKWFIALLVFFPSLEYVVWYFTCTEILTGQGPEIGKTLLQEESVRRLGHEISEGWLVMNYWENDEFQPRIFSALMIFNTIMIGCFSIAITLGSLTYYHIYVLRMSGNTISANALAMQRKLFVSVCAQTAVPLFFVYIPYLCVLNLPFLNLPCFFWDDACMLLTSCFPAWDAFIVIVLMPDYWRGLMGVIWKKKKANNRESSLSVPTTSAVAVNNARF
;
A
#
# COMPACT_ATOMS: atom_id res chain seq x y z
N THR A 1 23.08 -25.47 -8.16
CA THR A 1 22.02 -25.38 -7.13
C THR A 1 21.70 -23.93 -6.77
N ALA A 2 22.67 -23.08 -6.42
CA ALA A 2 22.46 -21.64 -6.15
C ALA A 2 21.90 -20.84 -7.35
N ARG A 3 22.45 -21.04 -8.56
CA ARG A 3 21.98 -20.36 -9.79
C ARG A 3 20.50 -20.60 -10.11
N ASN A 4 20.00 -21.80 -9.80
CA ASN A 4 18.59 -22.15 -9.99
C ASN A 4 17.69 -21.48 -8.94
N MET A 5 18.18 -21.31 -7.70
CA MET A 5 17.44 -20.61 -6.64
C MET A 5 17.34 -19.11 -6.92
N VAL A 6 18.42 -18.47 -7.38
CA VAL A 6 18.39 -17.07 -7.84
C VAL A 6 17.42 -16.90 -9.00
N SER A 7 17.49 -17.79 -9.99
CA SER A 7 16.56 -17.75 -11.14
C SER A 7 15.10 -17.91 -10.73
N PHE A 8 14.81 -18.75 -9.72
CA PHE A 8 13.45 -18.91 -9.21
C PHE A 8 13.00 -17.68 -8.43
N TYR A 9 13.85 -17.12 -7.57
CA TYR A 9 13.57 -15.88 -6.83
C TYR A 9 13.19 -14.74 -7.78
N THR A 10 14.04 -14.49 -8.78
CA THR A 10 13.81 -13.43 -9.76
C THR A 10 12.52 -13.65 -10.54
N LEU A 11 12.20 -14.91 -10.90
CA LEU A 11 10.95 -15.23 -11.58
C LEU A 11 9.72 -14.91 -10.72
N VAL A 12 9.76 -15.23 -9.41
CA VAL A 12 8.66 -14.95 -8.50
C VAL A 12 8.52 -13.44 -8.25
N GLU A 13 9.64 -12.75 -8.03
CA GLU A 13 9.71 -11.28 -7.88
C GLU A 13 9.14 -10.56 -9.12
N ASP A 14 9.60 -10.93 -10.32
CA ASP A 14 9.11 -10.35 -11.58
C ASP A 14 7.61 -10.66 -11.81
N SER A 15 7.14 -11.83 -11.36
CA SER A 15 5.71 -12.18 -11.40
C SER A 15 4.87 -11.31 -10.47
N HIS A 16 5.35 -11.04 -9.26
CA HIS A 16 4.69 -10.12 -8.32
C HIS A 16 4.63 -8.70 -8.88
N ILE A 17 5.72 -8.21 -9.48
CA ILE A 17 5.78 -6.91 -10.14
C ILE A 17 4.76 -6.82 -11.26
N ALA A 18 4.74 -7.81 -12.18
CA ALA A 18 3.80 -7.83 -13.29
C ALA A 18 2.34 -7.86 -12.82
N TYR A 19 2.06 -8.67 -11.78
CA TYR A 19 0.74 -8.72 -11.17
C TYR A 19 0.37 -7.38 -10.51
N GLY A 20 1.30 -6.75 -9.78
CA GLY A 20 1.11 -5.46 -9.13
C GLY A 20 0.82 -4.33 -10.11
N LEU A 21 1.55 -4.25 -11.22
CA LEU A 21 1.29 -3.27 -12.28
C LEU A 21 -0.10 -3.47 -12.88
N LEU A 22 -0.47 -4.73 -13.16
CA LEU A 22 -1.76 -5.06 -13.74
C LEU A 22 -2.93 -4.73 -12.79
N THR A 23 -2.89 -5.21 -11.54
CA THR A 23 -4.00 -5.04 -10.60
C THR A 23 -4.18 -3.58 -10.20
N ASN A 24 -3.11 -2.82 -9.98
CA ASN A 24 -3.20 -1.39 -9.67
C ASN A 24 -3.74 -0.58 -10.86
N THR A 25 -3.32 -0.91 -12.09
CA THR A 25 -3.88 -0.27 -13.30
C THR A 25 -5.37 -0.56 -13.44
N LEU A 26 -5.78 -1.81 -13.22
CA LEU A 26 -7.20 -2.21 -13.23
C LEU A 26 -8.00 -1.52 -12.12
N LEU A 27 -7.42 -1.40 -10.93
CA LEU A 27 -8.04 -0.70 -9.81
C LEU A 27 -8.26 0.77 -10.14
N ILE A 28 -7.23 1.48 -10.62
CA ILE A 28 -7.32 2.89 -11.04
C ILE A 28 -8.42 3.05 -12.10
N PHE A 29 -8.42 2.20 -13.13
CA PHE A 29 -9.47 2.19 -14.15
C PHE A 29 -10.87 2.00 -13.55
N ALA A 30 -11.01 1.04 -12.62
CA ALA A 30 -12.28 0.76 -11.97
C ALA A 30 -12.77 1.92 -11.09
N ILE A 31 -11.86 2.57 -10.34
CA ILE A 31 -12.16 3.75 -9.53
C ILE A 31 -12.66 4.89 -10.42
N VAL A 32 -11.93 5.18 -11.51
CA VAL A 32 -12.29 6.28 -12.41
C VAL A 32 -13.68 6.03 -13.02
N LYS A 33 -13.96 4.81 -13.47
CA LYS A 33 -15.12 4.47 -14.30
C LYS A 33 -16.38 4.04 -13.52
N TYR A 34 -16.23 3.37 -12.39
CA TYR A 34 -17.34 2.70 -11.70
C TYR A 34 -17.67 3.25 -10.31
N THR A 35 -16.81 4.09 -9.72
CA THR A 35 -17.13 4.72 -8.43
C THR A 35 -18.31 5.69 -8.57
N ARG A 36 -19.30 5.55 -7.68
CA ARG A 36 -20.48 6.42 -7.62
C ARG A 36 -20.09 7.86 -7.26
N ALA A 37 -20.79 8.84 -7.82
CA ALA A 37 -20.58 10.25 -7.52
C ALA A 37 -20.75 10.59 -6.03
N SER A 38 -21.59 9.83 -5.30
CA SER A 38 -21.82 10.00 -3.86
C SER A 38 -20.61 9.70 -2.97
N LEU A 39 -19.54 9.10 -3.53
CA LEU A 39 -18.32 8.74 -2.81
C LEU A 39 -17.16 9.71 -3.10
N GLY A 40 -17.44 10.94 -3.52
CA GLY A 40 -16.46 11.90 -4.05
C GLY A 40 -15.08 11.93 -3.35
N THR A 41 -15.02 12.27 -2.06
CA THR A 41 -13.75 12.34 -1.33
C THR A 41 -13.10 10.96 -1.14
N TYR A 42 -13.90 9.94 -0.86
CA TYR A 42 -13.41 8.57 -0.73
C TYR A 42 -12.76 8.06 -2.03
N LYS A 43 -13.35 8.39 -3.18
CA LYS A 43 -12.80 8.10 -4.52
C LYS A 43 -11.38 8.66 -4.67
N GLN A 44 -11.16 9.89 -4.20
CA GLN A 44 -9.85 10.55 -4.30
C GLN A 44 -8.81 9.85 -3.42
N LEU A 45 -9.17 9.47 -2.19
CA LEU A 45 -8.28 8.73 -1.30
C LEU A 45 -7.88 7.38 -1.92
N GLN A 46 -8.84 6.60 -2.43
CA GLN A 46 -8.53 5.34 -3.10
C GLN A 46 -7.67 5.51 -4.36
N LEU A 47 -7.89 6.60 -5.12
CA LEU A 47 -7.10 6.88 -6.30
C LEU A 47 -5.65 7.23 -5.94
N ILE A 48 -5.44 8.00 -4.87
CA ILE A 48 -4.09 8.32 -4.36
C ILE A 48 -3.36 7.04 -3.97
N PHE A 49 -4.02 6.13 -3.24
CA PHE A 49 -3.46 4.81 -2.91
C PHE A 49 -3.06 4.02 -4.15
N GLY A 50 -3.98 3.82 -5.10
CA GLY A 50 -3.68 3.04 -6.30
C GLY A 50 -2.56 3.65 -7.16
N LEU A 51 -2.47 4.98 -7.21
CA LEU A 51 -1.37 5.68 -7.90
C LEU A 51 -0.03 5.52 -7.15
N TYR A 52 -0.05 5.58 -5.82
CA TYR A 52 1.16 5.43 -5.01
C TYR A 52 1.68 3.99 -5.04
N ASP A 53 0.78 3.00 -4.97
CA ASP A 53 1.11 1.59 -5.12
C ASP A 53 1.69 1.29 -6.50
N LEU A 54 1.13 1.86 -7.56
CA LEU A 54 1.70 1.75 -8.90
C LEU A 54 3.12 2.35 -8.97
N PHE A 55 3.34 3.50 -8.31
CA PHE A 55 4.66 4.10 -8.18
C PHE A 55 5.63 3.18 -7.42
N LEU A 56 5.23 2.61 -6.29
CA LEU A 56 6.08 1.72 -5.49
C LEU A 56 6.43 0.42 -6.23
N VAL A 57 5.47 -0.21 -6.92
CA VAL A 57 5.75 -1.40 -7.76
C VAL A 57 6.77 -1.06 -8.85
N THR A 58 6.59 0.09 -9.51
CA THR A 58 7.50 0.54 -10.57
C THR A 58 8.90 0.80 -10.00
N LEU A 59 8.97 1.46 -8.84
CA LEU A 59 10.24 1.74 -8.17
C LEU A 59 10.94 0.45 -7.74
N HIS A 60 10.21 -0.52 -7.19
CA HIS A 60 10.73 -1.84 -6.84
C HIS A 60 11.27 -2.58 -8.07
N ALA A 61 10.57 -2.50 -9.20
CA ALA A 61 11.00 -3.12 -10.46
C ALA A 61 12.32 -2.52 -11.01
N ILE A 62 12.51 -1.21 -10.85
CA ILE A 62 13.71 -0.50 -11.32
C ILE A 62 14.89 -0.76 -10.40
N LEU A 63 14.67 -0.74 -9.08
CA LEU A 63 15.74 -0.76 -8.09
C LEU A 63 16.13 -2.16 -7.62
N LYS A 64 15.23 -3.15 -7.73
CA LYS A 64 15.41 -4.54 -7.31
C LYS A 64 16.10 -4.65 -5.94
N PRO A 65 15.49 -4.09 -4.88
CA PRO A 65 16.13 -4.00 -3.57
C PRO A 65 16.48 -5.39 -3.00
N ARG A 66 17.58 -5.47 -2.28
CA ARG A 66 18.08 -6.68 -1.61
C ARG A 66 18.26 -6.39 -0.13
N VAL A 67 17.76 -7.32 0.69
CA VAL A 67 18.03 -7.34 2.13
C VAL A 67 18.89 -8.55 2.41
N MET A 68 19.92 -8.37 3.23
CA MET A 68 20.79 -9.44 3.69
C MET A 68 21.07 -9.26 5.18
N VAL A 69 21.10 -10.39 5.90
CA VAL A 69 21.61 -10.42 7.27
C VAL A 69 22.82 -11.33 7.30
N VAL A 70 23.95 -10.81 7.78
CA VAL A 70 25.22 -11.54 7.90
C VAL A 70 25.63 -11.62 9.37
N GLU A 71 26.33 -12.71 9.72
CA GLU A 71 26.80 -13.00 11.08
C GLU A 71 25.73 -12.94 12.19
N THR A 72 24.46 -13.11 11.82
CA THR A 72 23.29 -12.97 12.72
C THR A 72 23.03 -11.54 13.18
N THR A 73 24.03 -10.65 13.26
CA THR A 73 23.90 -9.33 13.90
C THR A 73 23.92 -8.14 12.94
N ILE A 74 24.34 -8.32 11.68
CA ILE A 74 24.50 -7.22 10.74
C ILE A 74 23.38 -7.26 9.72
N PHE A 75 22.56 -6.21 9.70
CA PHE A 75 21.53 -6.00 8.69
C PHE A 75 22.05 -5.08 7.58
N GLY A 76 21.78 -5.43 6.34
CA GLY A 76 22.07 -4.62 5.16
C GLY A 76 20.88 -4.56 4.21
N VAL A 77 20.64 -3.37 3.65
CA VAL A 77 19.74 -3.19 2.50
C VAL A 77 20.44 -2.38 1.42
N ALA A 78 20.27 -2.79 0.16
CA ALA A 78 20.81 -2.07 -1.00
C ALA A 78 19.89 -2.21 -2.22
N ALA A 79 19.87 -1.19 -3.08
CA ALA A 79 19.37 -1.33 -4.43
C ALA A 79 20.44 -2.03 -5.29
N ASP A 80 20.12 -3.23 -5.80
CA ASP A 80 21.07 -4.22 -6.35
C ASP A 80 22.09 -3.61 -7.32
N TYR A 81 21.63 -3.17 -8.50
CA TYR A 81 22.48 -2.60 -9.55
C TYR A 81 22.81 -1.12 -9.35
N TRP A 82 22.40 -0.54 -8.22
CA TRP A 82 22.51 0.89 -7.94
C TRP A 82 23.48 1.05 -6.78
N ASN A 83 24.77 1.16 -7.13
CA ASN A 83 25.87 1.39 -6.18
C ASN A 83 25.87 2.81 -5.60
N ASP A 84 24.71 3.27 -5.14
CA ASP A 84 24.50 4.57 -4.54
C ASP A 84 23.50 4.43 -3.39
N ARG A 85 24.01 4.57 -2.15
CA ARG A 85 23.19 4.52 -0.94
C ARG A 85 22.04 5.52 -0.92
N TYR A 86 22.13 6.65 -1.63
CA TYR A 86 21.06 7.65 -1.65
C TYR A 86 19.87 7.15 -2.47
N ILE A 87 20.11 6.31 -3.47
CA ILE A 87 19.06 5.62 -4.23
C ILE A 87 18.38 4.55 -3.36
N THR A 88 19.16 3.77 -2.62
CA THR A 88 18.62 2.84 -1.61
C THR A 88 17.82 3.59 -0.54
N THR A 89 18.34 4.72 -0.05
CA THR A 89 17.66 5.56 0.93
C THR A 89 16.33 6.09 0.39
N PHE A 90 16.33 6.63 -0.83
CA PHE A 90 15.13 7.10 -1.51
C PHE A 90 14.06 6.01 -1.56
N TYR A 91 14.44 4.79 -1.97
CA TYR A 91 13.54 3.64 -1.99
C TYR A 91 12.97 3.34 -0.61
N CYS A 92 13.82 3.18 0.40
CA CYS A 92 13.41 2.85 1.76
C CYS A 92 12.44 3.91 2.33
N SER A 93 12.73 5.19 2.11
CA SER A 93 11.89 6.30 2.56
C SER A 93 10.54 6.35 1.83
N CYS A 94 10.47 6.02 0.54
CA CYS A 94 9.18 5.94 -0.17
C CYS A 94 8.26 4.86 0.42
N ASN A 95 8.82 3.78 0.98
CA ASN A 95 8.02 2.70 1.55
C ASN A 95 7.32 3.07 2.87
N THR A 96 7.59 4.23 3.47
CA THR A 96 6.94 4.68 4.71
C THR A 96 5.64 5.43 4.46
N VAL A 97 5.52 6.14 3.33
CA VAL A 97 4.34 6.94 2.96
C VAL A 97 3.01 6.15 3.07
N PRO A 98 2.92 4.87 2.65
CA PRO A 98 1.70 4.08 2.81
C PRO A 98 1.22 3.95 4.27
N PHE A 99 2.12 4.02 5.26
CA PHE A 99 1.76 3.94 6.67
C PHE A 99 0.90 5.13 7.10
N VAL A 100 1.27 6.34 6.68
CA VAL A 100 0.47 7.55 6.95
C VAL A 100 -0.81 7.57 6.13
N LEU A 101 -0.75 7.18 4.86
CA LEU A 101 -1.94 7.11 4.02
C LEU A 101 -2.99 6.16 4.63
N MET A 102 -2.56 5.04 5.22
CA MET A 102 -3.44 4.10 5.92
C MET A 102 -4.15 4.78 7.10
N ILE A 103 -3.43 5.55 7.91
CA ILE A 103 -4.03 6.32 9.02
C ILE A 103 -5.06 7.31 8.49
N ILE A 104 -4.75 8.02 7.40
CA ILE A 104 -5.66 8.99 6.77
C ILE A 104 -6.96 8.29 6.32
N ASP A 105 -6.88 7.10 5.74
CA ASP A 105 -8.08 6.36 5.32
C ASP A 105 -8.93 5.94 6.54
N PHE A 106 -8.32 5.38 7.58
CA PHE A 106 -9.03 5.05 8.82
C PHE A 106 -9.64 6.28 9.50
N LEU A 107 -8.93 7.41 9.50
CA LEU A 107 -9.43 8.66 10.04
C LEU A 107 -10.66 9.13 9.25
N TYR A 108 -10.58 9.10 7.92
CA TYR A 108 -11.71 9.40 7.04
C TYR A 108 -12.90 8.49 7.33
N ARG A 109 -12.69 7.18 7.51
CA ARG A 109 -13.76 6.22 7.88
C ARG A 109 -14.39 6.54 9.22
N TYR A 110 -13.56 6.77 10.22
CA TYR A 110 -14.02 7.11 11.55
C TYR A 110 -14.89 8.37 11.50
N TRP A 111 -14.45 9.42 10.82
CA TRP A 111 -15.21 10.67 10.69
C TRP A 111 -16.49 10.51 9.89
N CYS A 112 -16.53 9.67 8.84
CA CYS A 112 -17.76 9.43 8.08
C CYS A 112 -18.90 8.88 8.96
N ILE A 113 -18.56 8.23 10.07
CA ILE A 113 -19.53 7.55 10.95
C ILE A 113 -19.72 8.33 12.24
N ALA A 114 -18.65 8.69 12.94
CA ALA A 114 -18.71 9.35 14.24
C ALA A 114 -18.90 10.86 14.12
N HIS A 115 -18.28 11.51 13.13
CA HIS A 115 -18.24 12.98 13.00
C HIS A 115 -18.39 13.47 11.55
N PRO A 116 -19.57 13.26 10.91
CA PRO A 116 -19.71 13.53 9.46
C PRO A 116 -19.45 14.99 9.06
N HIS A 117 -19.66 15.94 9.98
CA HIS A 117 -19.39 17.36 9.75
C HIS A 117 -17.91 17.66 9.46
N LEU A 118 -16.98 16.84 9.98
CA LEU A 118 -15.53 16.99 9.78
C LEU A 118 -15.08 16.54 8.38
N ILE A 119 -15.88 15.75 7.66
CA ILE A 119 -15.52 15.29 6.31
C ILE A 119 -15.37 16.45 5.32
N SER A 120 -16.06 17.57 5.57
CA SER A 120 -15.88 18.80 4.80
C SER A 120 -14.44 19.32 4.80
N LEU A 121 -13.66 19.04 5.86
CA LEU A 121 -12.25 19.44 5.96
C LEU A 121 -11.38 18.84 4.85
N PHE A 122 -11.68 17.64 4.35
CA PHE A 122 -10.96 17.01 3.24
C PHE A 122 -11.08 17.77 1.91
N THR A 123 -11.92 18.81 1.84
CA THR A 123 -12.02 19.72 0.69
C THR A 123 -11.33 21.07 0.93
N VAL A 124 -10.89 21.34 2.16
CA VAL A 124 -10.31 22.62 2.57
C VAL A 124 -8.80 22.61 2.35
N LYS A 125 -8.27 23.64 1.65
CA LYS A 125 -6.86 23.69 1.20
C LYS A 125 -5.82 23.53 2.31
N TRP A 126 -6.01 24.16 3.47
CA TRP A 126 -5.05 24.05 4.58
C TRP A 126 -5.02 22.64 5.17
N PHE A 127 -6.17 21.95 5.22
CA PHE A 127 -6.25 20.58 5.72
C PHE A 127 -5.65 19.61 4.71
N ILE A 128 -5.88 19.82 3.41
CA ILE A 128 -5.19 19.06 2.35
C ILE A 128 -3.67 19.24 2.46
N ALA A 129 -3.18 20.47 2.71
CA ALA A 129 -1.76 20.70 2.93
C ALA A 129 -1.22 19.89 4.13
N LEU A 130 -2.00 19.77 5.20
CA LEU A 130 -1.68 18.94 6.36
C LEU A 130 -1.67 17.43 6.02
N LEU A 131 -2.59 16.96 5.18
CA LEU A 131 -2.61 15.57 4.69
C LEU A 131 -1.39 15.22 3.83
N VAL A 132 -0.82 16.20 3.10
CA VAL A 132 0.43 16.03 2.35
C VAL A 132 1.66 16.17 3.24
N PHE A 133 1.57 17.04 4.25
CA PHE A 133 2.67 17.31 5.17
C PHE A 133 3.08 16.08 5.97
N PHE A 134 2.13 15.34 6.56
CA PHE A 134 2.49 14.19 7.41
C PHE A 134 3.23 13.06 6.69
N PRO A 135 2.78 12.57 5.51
CA PRO A 135 3.54 11.58 4.75
C PRO A 135 4.91 12.12 4.30
N SER A 136 4.98 13.41 3.94
CA SER A 136 6.25 14.04 3.56
C SER A 136 7.22 14.12 4.74
N LEU A 137 6.73 14.43 5.93
CA LEU A 137 7.52 14.48 7.15
C LEU A 137 8.07 13.09 7.49
N GLU A 138 7.25 12.05 7.41
CA GLU A 138 7.68 10.68 7.67
C GLU A 138 8.75 10.22 6.67
N TYR A 139 8.55 10.52 5.38
CA TYR A 139 9.57 10.31 4.35
C TYR A 139 10.90 11.00 4.71
N VAL A 140 10.86 12.28 5.11
CA VAL A 140 12.07 13.06 5.45
C VAL A 140 12.75 12.49 6.69
N VAL A 141 12.01 12.14 7.74
CA VAL A 141 12.56 11.54 8.96
C VAL A 141 13.24 10.21 8.65
N TRP A 142 12.62 9.36 7.83
CA TRP A 142 13.21 8.09 7.42
C TRP A 142 14.47 8.30 6.57
N TYR A 143 14.40 9.23 5.61
CA TYR A 143 15.53 9.57 4.74
C TYR A 143 16.73 10.04 5.57
N PHE A 144 16.50 10.99 6.48
CA PHE A 144 17.53 11.52 7.36
C PHE A 144 18.10 10.46 8.30
N THR A 145 17.26 9.57 8.82
CA THR A 145 17.71 8.44 9.64
C THR A 145 18.65 7.53 8.84
N CYS A 146 18.27 7.18 7.61
CA CYS A 146 19.09 6.37 6.70
C CYS A 146 20.39 7.04 6.27
N THR A 147 20.44 8.37 6.06
CA THR A 147 21.68 9.05 5.66
C THR A 147 22.60 9.35 6.84
N GLU A 148 22.05 9.88 7.92
CA GLU A 148 22.83 10.44 9.03
C GLU A 148 23.08 9.47 10.16
N ILE A 149 22.26 8.42 10.33
CA ILE A 149 22.39 7.49 11.46
C ILE A 149 22.98 6.15 11.02
N LEU A 150 22.50 5.59 9.91
CA LEU A 150 22.99 4.32 9.37
C LEU A 150 24.39 4.47 8.76
N THR A 151 25.16 3.38 8.81
CA THR A 151 26.45 3.27 8.13
C THR A 151 26.24 2.72 6.70
N GLY A 152 27.34 2.49 5.97
CA GLY A 152 27.34 2.09 4.57
C GLY A 152 28.41 2.80 3.74
N GLN A 153 29.03 3.85 4.30
CA GLN A 153 30.07 4.65 3.65
C GLN A 153 31.42 4.46 4.31
N GLY A 154 32.45 4.29 3.46
CA GLY A 154 33.82 4.10 3.91
C GLY A 154 34.13 2.65 4.32
N PRO A 155 35.33 2.42 4.88
CA PRO A 155 35.77 1.10 5.29
C PRO A 155 35.09 0.71 6.61
N GLU A 156 34.11 -0.18 6.54
CA GLU A 156 33.49 -0.84 7.69
C GLU A 156 33.40 -2.36 7.45
N ILE A 157 33.49 -3.14 8.52
CA ILE A 157 33.49 -4.60 8.42
C ILE A 157 32.13 -5.14 7.95
N GLY A 158 31.03 -4.56 8.43
CA GLY A 158 29.68 -4.99 8.07
C GLY A 158 29.39 -4.87 6.58
N LYS A 159 29.86 -3.80 5.95
CA LYS A 159 29.77 -3.61 4.50
C LYS A 159 30.58 -4.64 3.73
N THR A 160 31.80 -4.94 4.19
CA THR A 160 32.66 -5.94 3.55
C THR A 160 32.00 -7.33 3.57
N LEU A 161 31.42 -7.71 4.71
CA LEU A 161 30.69 -8.97 4.84
C LEU A 161 29.43 -9.02 3.95
N LEU A 162 28.71 -7.89 3.83
CA LEU A 162 27.56 -7.77 2.92
C LEU A 162 27.97 -7.85 1.45
N GLN A 163 29.11 -7.28 1.07
CA GLN A 163 29.69 -7.38 -0.27
C GLN A 163 30.02 -8.85 -0.60
N GLU A 164 30.73 -9.55 0.28
CA GLU A 164 31.04 -10.98 0.11
C GLU A 164 29.77 -11.83 -0.01
N GLU A 165 28.77 -11.54 0.84
CA GLU A 165 27.49 -12.24 0.80
C GLU A 165 26.71 -11.96 -0.48
N SER A 166 26.79 -10.73 -1.02
CA SER A 166 26.17 -10.38 -2.30
C SER A 166 26.79 -11.16 -3.46
N VAL A 167 28.12 -11.30 -3.49
CA VAL A 167 28.80 -12.14 -4.48
C VAL A 167 28.35 -13.60 -4.35
N ARG A 168 28.24 -14.10 -3.11
CA ARG A 168 27.82 -15.49 -2.85
C ARG A 168 26.37 -15.76 -3.28
N ARG A 169 25.43 -14.87 -2.96
CA ARG A 169 24.00 -15.05 -3.24
C ARG A 169 23.61 -14.65 -4.66
N LEU A 170 24.12 -13.53 -5.15
CA LEU A 170 23.70 -12.91 -6.42
C LEU A 170 24.68 -13.17 -7.58
N GLY A 171 25.89 -13.66 -7.28
CA GLY A 171 26.95 -13.88 -8.27
C GLY A 171 27.65 -12.61 -8.74
N HIS A 172 27.37 -11.47 -8.12
CA HIS A 172 28.02 -10.19 -8.37
C HIS A 172 28.02 -9.34 -7.10
N GLU A 173 28.92 -8.36 -7.04
CA GLU A 173 29.12 -7.51 -5.87
C GLU A 173 28.23 -6.26 -5.94
N ILE A 174 27.60 -5.91 -4.81
CA ILE A 174 27.04 -4.59 -4.57
C ILE A 174 28.05 -3.80 -3.73
N SER A 175 28.69 -2.78 -4.31
CA SER A 175 29.83 -2.11 -3.68
C SER A 175 29.40 -0.98 -2.73
N GLU A 176 28.72 0.05 -3.23
CA GLU A 176 28.46 1.32 -2.50
C GLU A 176 26.98 1.61 -2.25
N GLY A 177 26.08 0.66 -2.56
CA GLY A 177 24.63 0.82 -2.41
C GLY A 177 24.07 0.58 -1.00
N TRP A 178 24.92 0.13 -0.06
CA TRP A 178 24.47 -0.39 1.23
C TRP A 178 24.04 0.68 2.22
N LEU A 179 22.94 0.40 2.90
CA LEU A 179 22.61 0.94 4.21
C LEU A 179 22.82 -0.17 5.24
N VAL A 180 23.71 0.07 6.18
CA VAL A 180 24.17 -0.95 7.12
C VAL A 180 23.72 -0.60 8.54
N MET A 181 23.24 -1.62 9.24
CA MET A 181 22.97 -1.58 10.67
C MET A 181 23.81 -2.66 11.34
N ASN A 182 25.01 -2.26 11.78
CA ASN A 182 25.85 -3.08 12.62
C ASN A 182 25.60 -2.74 14.10
N TYR A 183 24.86 -3.59 14.81
CA TYR A 183 24.48 -3.32 16.20
C TYR A 183 25.62 -3.56 17.21
N TRP A 184 26.60 -4.39 16.83
CA TRP A 184 27.67 -4.88 17.69
C TRP A 184 29.00 -4.82 16.92
N GLU A 185 29.86 -3.87 17.24
CA GLU A 185 31.17 -3.73 16.61
C GLU A 185 32.26 -4.04 17.63
N ASN A 186 33.10 -5.05 17.37
CA ASN A 186 34.10 -5.55 18.32
C ASN A 186 33.51 -5.88 19.71
N ASP A 187 32.34 -6.53 19.72
CA ASP A 187 31.54 -6.84 20.93
C ASP A 187 31.05 -5.61 21.72
N GLU A 188 31.21 -4.40 21.18
CA GLU A 188 30.67 -3.17 21.76
C GLU A 188 29.35 -2.79 21.10
N PHE A 189 28.33 -2.53 21.94
CA PHE A 189 27.03 -2.07 21.51
C PHE A 189 27.12 -0.68 20.88
N GLN A 190 26.46 -0.47 19.74
CA GLN A 190 26.45 0.79 18.99
C GLN A 190 25.16 1.59 19.25
N PRO A 191 25.15 2.59 20.16
CA PRO A 191 23.93 3.31 20.53
C PRO A 191 23.35 4.13 19.37
N ARG A 192 24.22 4.59 18.44
CA ARG A 192 23.81 5.30 17.23
C ARG A 192 22.90 4.43 16.36
N ILE A 193 23.32 3.20 16.05
CA ILE A 193 22.52 2.28 15.21
C ILE A 193 21.25 1.84 15.94
N PHE A 194 21.34 1.64 17.26
CA PHE A 194 20.15 1.37 18.07
C PHE A 194 19.12 2.51 18.03
N SER A 195 19.57 3.77 18.01
CA SER A 195 18.66 4.91 17.89
C SER A 195 17.86 4.88 16.57
N ALA A 196 18.47 4.46 15.46
CA ALA A 196 17.76 4.25 14.20
C ALA A 196 16.71 3.13 14.30
N LEU A 197 17.07 2.00 14.92
CA LEU A 197 16.11 0.91 15.15
C LEU A 197 14.91 1.39 15.97
N MET A 198 15.15 2.18 17.03
CA MET A 198 14.08 2.73 17.85
C MET A 198 13.18 3.70 17.07
N ILE A 199 13.75 4.53 16.18
CA ILE A 199 12.99 5.42 15.30
C ILE A 199 12.11 4.59 14.34
N PHE A 200 12.68 3.60 13.65
CA PHE A 200 11.93 2.75 12.72
C PHE A 200 10.81 1.99 13.41
N ASN A 201 11.08 1.37 14.57
CA ASN A 201 10.08 0.67 15.37
C ASN A 201 8.98 1.62 15.86
N THR A 202 9.33 2.83 16.30
CA THR A 202 8.36 3.83 16.76
C THR A 202 7.41 4.24 15.65
N ILE A 203 7.94 4.48 14.45
CA ILE A 203 7.12 4.81 13.27
C ILE A 203 6.20 3.64 12.92
N MET A 204 6.74 2.43 12.77
CA MET A 204 5.96 1.26 12.37
C MET A 204 4.87 0.89 13.39
N ILE A 205 5.25 0.73 14.66
CA ILE A 205 4.32 0.33 15.73
C ILE A 205 3.35 1.48 16.03
N GLY A 206 3.82 2.73 16.01
CA GLY A 206 2.99 3.91 16.26
C GLY A 206 1.90 4.06 15.21
N CYS A 207 2.25 4.01 13.93
CA CYS A 207 1.29 4.11 12.84
C CYS A 207 0.25 2.99 12.89
N PHE A 208 0.69 1.76 13.14
CA PHE A 208 -0.21 0.62 13.24
C PHE A 208 -1.13 0.70 14.47
N SER A 209 -0.63 1.20 15.60
CA SER A 209 -1.42 1.41 16.81
C SER A 209 -2.51 2.47 16.62
N ILE A 210 -2.19 3.57 15.91
CA ILE A 210 -3.17 4.59 15.55
C ILE A 210 -4.24 4.00 14.63
N ALA A 211 -3.84 3.22 13.61
CA ALA A 211 -4.76 2.55 12.71
C ALA A 211 -5.71 1.57 13.43
N ILE A 212 -5.18 0.72 14.33
CA ILE A 212 -6.00 -0.17 15.17
C ILE A 212 -6.97 0.64 16.03
N THR A 213 -6.52 1.73 16.63
CA THR A 213 -7.35 2.57 17.49
C THR A 213 -8.51 3.19 16.71
N LEU A 214 -8.22 3.84 15.58
CA LEU A 214 -9.24 4.42 14.70
C LEU A 214 -10.18 3.34 14.15
N GLY A 215 -9.65 2.18 13.78
CA GLY A 215 -10.45 1.05 13.33
C GLY A 215 -11.40 0.53 14.41
N SER A 216 -10.90 0.38 15.64
CA SER A 216 -11.68 -0.07 16.79
C SER A 216 -12.78 0.93 17.16
N LEU A 217 -12.46 2.23 17.17
CA LEU A 217 -13.44 3.29 17.38
C LEU A 217 -14.51 3.32 16.28
N THR A 218 -14.11 3.14 15.03
CA THR A 218 -15.04 3.06 13.89
C THR A 218 -16.00 1.88 14.06
N TYR A 219 -15.48 0.69 14.41
CA TYR A 219 -16.29 -0.49 14.68
C TYR A 219 -17.28 -0.27 15.82
N TYR A 220 -16.81 0.31 16.93
CA TYR A 220 -17.64 0.63 18.08
C TYR A 220 -18.80 1.57 17.72
N HIS A 221 -18.53 2.66 16.97
CA HIS A 221 -19.58 3.58 16.54
C HIS A 221 -20.59 2.94 15.58
N ILE A 222 -20.15 2.08 14.66
CA ILE A 222 -21.05 1.29 13.80
C ILE A 222 -21.99 0.44 14.66
N TYR A 223 -21.45 -0.21 15.70
CA TYR A 223 -22.22 -1.05 16.61
C TYR A 223 -23.27 -0.26 17.40
N VAL A 224 -22.87 0.89 17.99
CA VAL A 224 -23.78 1.76 18.74
C VAL A 224 -24.91 2.31 17.87
N LEU A 225 -24.59 2.79 16.66
CA LEU A 225 -25.60 3.31 15.73
C LEU A 225 -26.59 2.23 15.26
N ARG A 226 -26.14 0.98 15.16
CA ARG A 226 -27.02 -0.16 14.85
C ARG A 226 -28.04 -0.40 15.97
N MET A 227 -27.64 -0.20 17.23
CA MET A 227 -28.50 -0.42 18.39
C MET A 227 -29.48 0.74 18.64
N SER A 228 -29.09 1.98 18.33
CA SER A 228 -29.91 3.16 18.60
C SER A 228 -31.07 3.38 17.64
N GLY A 229 -31.10 2.69 16.50
CA GLY A 229 -32.26 2.55 15.59
C GLY A 229 -32.76 3.83 14.88
N ASN A 230 -32.36 5.03 15.32
CA ASN A 230 -33.09 6.27 15.02
C ASN A 230 -32.31 7.35 14.26
N THR A 231 -31.00 7.18 13.97
CA THR A 231 -30.16 8.27 13.43
C THR A 231 -29.63 8.07 12.01
N ILE A 232 -29.53 6.84 11.51
CA ILE A 232 -29.02 6.52 10.16
C ILE A 232 -29.89 5.45 9.51
N SER A 233 -30.14 5.56 8.21
CA SER A 233 -30.87 4.52 7.47
C SER A 233 -30.08 3.21 7.44
N ALA A 234 -30.79 2.08 7.51
CA ALA A 234 -30.18 0.75 7.48
C ALA A 234 -29.27 0.53 6.25
N ASN A 235 -29.66 1.12 5.11
CA ASN A 235 -28.88 1.06 3.86
C ASN A 235 -27.56 1.84 3.94
N ALA A 236 -27.58 3.04 4.53
CA ALA A 236 -26.37 3.84 4.72
C ALA A 236 -25.40 3.17 5.72
N LEU A 237 -25.92 2.58 6.81
CA LEU A 237 -25.10 1.83 7.76
C LEU A 237 -24.48 0.58 7.13
N ALA A 238 -25.24 -0.16 6.32
CA ALA A 238 -24.74 -1.32 5.59
C ALA A 238 -23.62 -0.93 4.59
N MET A 239 -23.73 0.24 3.96
CA MET A 239 -22.68 0.78 3.10
C MET A 239 -21.42 1.10 3.91
N GLN A 240 -21.53 1.84 5.01
CA GLN A 240 -20.38 2.19 5.85
C GLN A 240 -19.68 0.96 6.42
N ARG A 241 -20.42 -0.07 6.84
CA ARG A 241 -19.83 -1.35 7.28
C ARG A 241 -19.04 -2.04 6.18
N LYS A 242 -19.53 -2.07 4.95
CA LYS A 242 -18.81 -2.67 3.81
C LYS A 242 -17.52 -1.91 3.52
N LEU A 243 -17.60 -0.58 3.49
CA LEU A 243 -16.46 0.30 3.32
C LEU A 243 -15.42 0.06 4.42
N PHE A 244 -15.84 -0.02 5.69
CA PHE A 244 -14.95 -0.31 6.82
C PHE A 244 -14.27 -1.68 6.72
N VAL A 245 -15.04 -2.74 6.44
CA VAL A 245 -14.47 -4.10 6.25
C VAL A 245 -13.44 -4.11 5.13
N SER A 246 -13.65 -3.36 4.05
CA SER A 246 -12.67 -3.22 2.97
C SER A 246 -11.36 -2.64 3.45
N VAL A 247 -11.39 -1.59 4.29
CA VAL A 247 -10.17 -0.96 4.82
C VAL A 247 -9.45 -1.91 5.78
N CYS A 248 -10.17 -2.59 6.66
CA CYS A 248 -9.55 -3.58 7.55
C CYS A 248 -8.87 -4.72 6.77
N ALA A 249 -9.52 -5.22 5.72
CA ALA A 249 -8.94 -6.24 4.85
C ALA A 249 -7.73 -5.71 4.07
N GLN A 250 -7.78 -4.46 3.61
CA GLN A 250 -6.67 -3.77 2.96
C GLN A 250 -5.47 -3.68 3.92
N THR A 251 -5.68 -3.18 5.15
CA THR A 251 -4.64 -3.06 6.19
C THR A 251 -4.01 -4.39 6.63
N ALA A 252 -4.73 -5.50 6.52
CA ALA A 252 -4.15 -6.81 6.79
C ALA A 252 -3.03 -7.16 5.79
N VAL A 253 -3.09 -6.67 4.55
CA VAL A 253 -2.06 -6.93 3.53
C VAL A 253 -0.69 -6.36 3.94
N PRO A 254 -0.50 -5.04 4.13
CA PRO A 254 0.80 -4.52 4.52
C PRO A 254 1.25 -5.08 5.87
N LEU A 255 0.35 -5.43 6.80
CA LEU A 255 0.74 -6.10 8.05
C LEU A 255 1.56 -7.37 7.79
N PHE A 256 1.03 -8.30 6.98
CA PHE A 256 1.68 -9.59 6.73
C PHE A 256 2.81 -9.50 5.71
N PHE A 257 2.69 -8.63 4.71
CA PHE A 257 3.64 -8.57 3.60
C PHE A 257 4.77 -7.54 3.80
N VAL A 258 4.63 -6.58 4.72
CA VAL A 258 5.61 -5.51 4.93
C VAL A 258 6.01 -5.40 6.40
N TYR A 259 5.06 -5.14 7.31
CA TYR A 259 5.39 -4.84 8.72
C TYR A 259 6.06 -6.02 9.44
N ILE A 260 5.47 -7.22 9.36
CA ILE A 260 6.04 -8.41 10.03
C ILE A 260 7.45 -8.71 9.48
N PRO A 261 7.67 -8.81 8.15
CA PRO A 261 9.01 -9.01 7.60
C PRO A 261 10.01 -7.94 8.05
N TYR A 262 9.63 -6.66 8.03
CA TYR A 262 10.51 -5.54 8.42
C TYR A 262 10.87 -5.61 9.91
N LEU A 263 9.90 -5.87 10.78
CA LEU A 263 10.15 -6.07 12.21
C LEU A 263 11.09 -7.24 12.44
N CYS A 264 10.94 -8.35 11.70
CA CYS A 264 11.83 -9.50 11.81
C CYS A 264 13.27 -9.17 11.37
N VAL A 265 13.47 -8.61 10.16
CA VAL A 265 14.83 -8.36 9.65
C VAL A 265 15.56 -7.24 10.40
N LEU A 266 14.85 -6.31 11.05
CA LEU A 266 15.46 -5.26 11.86
C LEU A 266 15.71 -5.68 13.31
N ASN A 267 14.78 -6.41 13.95
CA ASN A 267 14.89 -6.72 15.38
C ASN A 267 15.60 -8.05 15.67
N LEU A 268 15.48 -9.07 14.80
CA LEU A 268 16.18 -10.35 15.02
C LEU A 268 17.70 -10.14 15.07
N PRO A 269 18.33 -9.36 14.17
CA PRO A 269 19.77 -9.17 14.23
C PRO A 269 20.23 -8.39 15.46
N PHE A 270 19.47 -7.37 15.87
CA PHE A 270 19.72 -6.65 17.11
C PHE A 270 19.70 -7.57 18.34
N LEU A 271 18.74 -8.50 18.41
CA LEU A 271 18.60 -9.48 19.48
C LEU A 271 19.59 -10.65 19.36
N ASN A 272 20.47 -10.65 18.36
CA ASN A 272 21.36 -11.76 18.02
C ASN A 272 20.59 -13.09 17.85
N LEU A 273 19.43 -13.01 17.19
CA LEU A 273 18.60 -14.15 16.85
C LEU A 273 18.72 -14.49 15.36
N PRO A 274 18.67 -15.78 15.00
CA PRO A 274 18.74 -16.19 13.60
C PRO A 274 17.62 -15.55 12.77
N CYS A 275 17.98 -14.95 11.64
CA CYS A 275 17.02 -14.32 10.72
C CYS A 275 16.21 -15.35 9.90
N PHE A 276 16.60 -16.63 9.95
CA PHE A 276 15.98 -17.74 9.22
C PHE A 276 15.88 -17.47 7.71
N PHE A 277 14.66 -17.22 7.20
CA PHE A 277 14.38 -16.93 5.79
C PHE A 277 13.88 -15.50 5.58
N TRP A 278 13.81 -14.69 6.65
CA TRP A 278 13.16 -13.38 6.61
C TRP A 278 13.93 -12.38 5.75
N ASP A 279 15.26 -12.44 5.72
CA ASP A 279 16.09 -11.58 4.87
C ASP A 279 15.81 -11.82 3.38
N ASP A 280 15.72 -13.08 2.94
CA ASP A 280 15.35 -13.44 1.57
C ASP A 280 13.88 -13.06 1.26
N ALA A 281 12.97 -13.37 2.17
CA ALA A 281 11.54 -13.17 1.97
C ALA A 281 11.09 -11.70 2.04
N CYS A 282 11.83 -10.83 2.76
CA CYS A 282 11.42 -9.47 3.06
C CYS A 282 11.08 -8.66 1.79
N MET A 283 12.03 -8.56 0.86
CA MET A 283 11.80 -7.80 -0.38
C MET A 283 10.80 -8.51 -1.32
N LEU A 284 10.76 -9.84 -1.30
CA LEU A 284 9.79 -10.60 -2.08
C LEU A 284 8.35 -10.36 -1.60
N LEU A 285 8.12 -10.35 -0.29
CA LEU A 285 6.82 -10.06 0.30
C LEU A 285 6.43 -8.60 0.07
N THR A 286 7.38 -7.66 0.22
CA THR A 286 7.16 -6.25 -0.12
C THR A 286 6.79 -6.07 -1.59
N SER A 287 7.41 -6.79 -2.53
CA SER A 287 7.03 -6.73 -3.95
C SER A 287 5.58 -7.19 -4.21
N CYS A 288 5.05 -8.04 -3.33
CA CYS A 288 3.73 -8.65 -3.45
C CYS A 288 2.61 -7.76 -2.88
N PHE A 289 2.92 -6.91 -1.89
CA PHE A 289 1.91 -6.15 -1.15
C PHE A 289 1.01 -5.30 -2.07
N PRO A 290 1.53 -4.49 -3.01
CA PRO A 290 0.68 -3.58 -3.78
C PRO A 290 -0.28 -4.34 -4.69
N ALA A 291 0.13 -5.53 -5.12
CA ALA A 291 -0.67 -6.36 -6.00
C ALA A 291 -1.89 -6.94 -5.28
N TRP A 292 -1.69 -7.45 -4.05
CA TRP A 292 -2.75 -7.96 -3.18
C TRP A 292 -3.64 -6.85 -2.65
N ASP A 293 -3.06 -5.69 -2.31
CA ASP A 293 -3.81 -4.53 -1.83
C ASP A 293 -4.89 -4.13 -2.86
N ALA A 294 -4.46 -3.92 -4.10
CA ALA A 294 -5.37 -3.57 -5.18
C ALA A 294 -6.40 -4.65 -5.49
N PHE A 295 -5.98 -5.92 -5.48
CA PHE A 295 -6.87 -7.06 -5.70
C PHE A 295 -7.99 -7.14 -4.66
N ILE A 296 -7.65 -7.00 -3.38
CA ILE A 296 -8.63 -7.04 -2.28
C ILE A 296 -9.66 -5.91 -2.44
N VAL A 297 -9.21 -4.69 -2.77
CA VAL A 297 -10.11 -3.57 -3.00
C VAL A 297 -11.07 -3.85 -4.16
N ILE A 298 -10.59 -4.39 -5.29
CA ILE A 298 -11.44 -4.73 -6.45
C ILE A 298 -12.51 -5.76 -6.05
N VAL A 299 -12.12 -6.83 -5.35
CA VAL A 299 -13.03 -7.93 -4.99
C VAL A 299 -14.06 -7.49 -3.95
N LEU A 300 -13.65 -6.70 -2.95
CA LEU A 300 -14.55 -6.26 -1.88
C LEU A 300 -15.50 -5.14 -2.30
N MET A 301 -15.23 -4.43 -3.39
CA MET A 301 -16.08 -3.38 -3.94
C MET A 301 -16.96 -3.90 -5.08
N PRO A 302 -18.27 -4.14 -4.86
CA PRO A 302 -19.13 -4.75 -5.88
C PRO A 302 -19.28 -3.94 -7.15
N ASP A 303 -19.22 -2.61 -7.04
CA ASP A 303 -19.30 -1.73 -8.21
C ASP A 303 -18.05 -1.90 -9.10
N TYR A 304 -16.90 -2.27 -8.54
CA TYR A 304 -15.63 -2.41 -9.27
C TYR A 304 -15.57 -3.74 -10.00
N TRP A 305 -15.65 -4.88 -9.31
CA TRP A 305 -15.56 -6.18 -9.97
C TRP A 305 -16.71 -6.43 -10.93
N ARG A 306 -17.96 -6.00 -10.63
CA ARG A 306 -19.08 -6.15 -11.58
C ARG A 306 -18.90 -5.27 -12.81
N GLY A 307 -18.36 -4.07 -12.63
CA GLY A 307 -18.01 -3.17 -13.73
C GLY A 307 -16.98 -3.79 -14.67
N LEU A 308 -15.89 -4.32 -14.10
CA LEU A 308 -14.81 -5.00 -14.83
C LEU A 308 -15.31 -6.27 -15.54
N MET A 309 -16.03 -7.14 -14.84
CA MET A 309 -16.66 -8.32 -15.44
C MET A 309 -17.62 -7.96 -16.56
N GLY A 310 -18.34 -6.83 -16.42
CA GLY A 310 -19.17 -6.26 -17.47
C GLY A 310 -18.38 -5.91 -18.73
N VAL A 311 -17.15 -5.43 -18.64
CA VAL A 311 -16.28 -5.14 -19.81
C VAL A 311 -15.80 -6.43 -20.46
N ILE A 312 -15.41 -7.41 -19.64
CA ILE A 312 -14.90 -8.70 -20.10
C ILE A 312 -16.02 -9.51 -20.78
N TRP A 313 -17.25 -9.46 -20.26
CA TRP A 313 -18.38 -10.27 -20.75
C TRP A 313 -19.30 -9.55 -21.75
N LYS A 314 -19.32 -8.20 -21.85
CA LYS A 314 -20.23 -7.49 -22.79
C LYS A 314 -19.80 -7.46 -24.25
N LYS A 315 -18.66 -8.03 -24.65
CA LYS A 315 -18.33 -8.19 -26.08
C LYS A 315 -19.04 -9.37 -26.77
N LYS A 316 -19.84 -10.18 -26.04
CA LYS A 316 -20.61 -11.30 -26.64
C LYS A 316 -22.09 -11.02 -26.91
N LYS A 317 -22.59 -9.80 -26.65
CA LYS A 317 -24.04 -9.50 -26.71
C LYS A 317 -24.41 -8.23 -27.50
N ALA A 318 -23.55 -7.78 -28.40
CA ALA A 318 -23.77 -6.60 -29.24
C ALA A 318 -24.03 -6.95 -30.72
N ASN A 319 -24.76 -8.04 -31.00
CA ASN A 319 -25.21 -8.33 -32.37
C ASN A 319 -26.62 -8.92 -32.47
N ASN A 320 -27.49 -8.69 -31.48
CA ASN A 320 -28.91 -9.04 -31.61
C ASN A 320 -29.76 -8.14 -30.72
N ARG A 321 -30.32 -7.09 -31.33
CA ARG A 321 -31.58 -6.36 -31.02
C ARG A 321 -31.44 -4.88 -31.36
N GLU A 322 -31.31 -4.58 -32.65
CA GLU A 322 -32.14 -3.52 -33.21
C GLU A 322 -33.51 -4.15 -33.48
N SER A 323 -34.46 -3.93 -32.56
CA SER A 323 -35.87 -3.97 -32.91
C SER A 323 -36.49 -2.70 -32.36
N SER A 324 -36.65 -1.75 -33.27
CA SER A 324 -37.51 -0.58 -33.22
C SER A 324 -38.68 -0.70 -32.23
N LEU A 325 -38.68 0.13 -31.19
CA LEU A 325 -39.90 0.53 -30.49
C LEU A 325 -40.32 1.89 -31.04
N SER A 326 -41.23 1.87 -32.00
CA SER A 326 -41.99 3.03 -32.46
C SER A 326 -42.95 3.48 -31.36
N VAL A 327 -42.88 4.75 -30.99
CA VAL A 327 -43.82 5.45 -30.11
C VAL A 327 -45.17 5.60 -30.84
N PRO A 328 -46.34 5.34 -30.22
CA PRO A 328 -47.62 5.62 -30.85
C PRO A 328 -47.90 7.13 -30.83
N THR A 329 -48.05 7.73 -32.01
CA THR A 329 -48.55 9.10 -32.15
C THR A 329 -50.07 9.10 -31.94
N THR A 330 -50.56 9.93 -31.02
CA THR A 330 -51.97 10.19 -30.78
C THR A 330 -52.64 10.79 -32.02
N SER A 331 -53.70 10.14 -32.49
CA SER A 331 -54.53 10.56 -33.63
C SER A 331 -55.33 11.82 -33.32
N ALA A 332 -55.31 12.75 -34.28
CA ALA A 332 -56.04 14.00 -34.29
C ALA A 332 -57.57 13.80 -34.27
N VAL A 333 -58.25 14.68 -33.53
CA VAL A 333 -59.71 14.82 -33.49
C VAL A 333 -60.17 15.46 -34.80
N ALA A 334 -60.96 14.75 -35.60
CA ALA A 334 -61.68 15.29 -36.74
C ALA A 334 -63.01 15.89 -36.28
N VAL A 335 -63.14 17.21 -36.41
CA VAL A 335 -64.41 17.94 -36.31
C VAL A 335 -65.19 17.69 -37.60
N ASN A 336 -66.37 17.10 -37.52
CA ASN A 336 -67.30 17.03 -38.64
C ASN A 336 -68.55 17.86 -38.32
N ASN A 337 -68.70 18.93 -39.10
CA ASN A 337 -69.90 19.75 -39.22
C ASN A 337 -71.02 18.95 -39.88
N ALA A 338 -72.24 19.05 -39.35
CA ALA A 338 -73.46 18.80 -40.12
C ALA A 338 -74.48 19.92 -39.79
N ARG A 339 -74.75 20.75 -40.81
CA ARG A 339 -75.91 21.64 -40.90
C ARG A 339 -77.13 20.81 -41.29
N PHE A 340 -78.27 21.03 -40.64
CA PHE A 340 -79.47 21.65 -41.22
C PHE A 340 -80.45 22.00 -40.10
#